data_AF-A0A2W6C7B7-F1
#
_entry.id   AF-A0A2W6C7B7-F1
#
_cell.length_a   1.000
_cell.length_b   1.000
_cell.length_c   1.000
_cell.angle_alpha   90.00
_cell.angle_beta   90.00
_cell.angle_gamma   90.00
#
_symmetry.space_group_name_H-M   'P 1'
#
loop_
_entity.id
_entity.type
_entity.pdbx_description
1 polymer ?
#
loop_
_entity_poly.entity_id
_entity_poly.type
_entity_poly.pdbx_seq_one_letter_code
_entity_poly.pdbx_strand_id
1 'polypeptide(L)'
;MAWLLRDEKVLATLEVAETFRARSRGLLGRDTIEGAILLRPARQVHSFGMRFPIDVAFCTSALVVRRMVTLRPGRITRPSVRCRCVIEAEAGAFARWELRVGDQLEIQA
;
A
#
# COMPACT_ATOMS: atom_id res chain seq x y z
N MET A 1 3.50 -17.01 2.73
CA MET A 1 3.97 -15.68 3.18
C MET A 1 4.09 -14.91 1.90
N ALA A 2 3.26 -13.88 1.67
CA ALA A 2 3.15 -13.33 0.33
C ALA A 2 4.33 -12.39 -0.01
N TRP A 3 4.58 -12.23 -1.29
CA TRP A 3 5.57 -11.33 -1.87
C TRP A 3 4.86 -10.37 -2.83
N LEU A 4 5.32 -9.13 -2.86
CA LEU A 4 4.93 -8.13 -3.85
C LEU A 4 5.97 -8.12 -4.97
N LEU A 5 5.51 -8.26 -6.22
CA LEU A 5 6.39 -8.27 -7.39
C LEU A 5 5.95 -7.21 -8.41
N ARG A 6 6.88 -6.88 -9.31
CA ARG A 6 6.64 -6.15 -10.56
C ARG A 6 7.57 -6.73 -11.62
N ASP A 7 7.04 -7.18 -12.75
CA ASP A 7 7.81 -7.78 -13.85
C ASP A 7 8.72 -8.91 -13.34
N GLU A 8 8.18 -9.85 -12.55
CA GLU A 8 8.89 -10.95 -11.88
C GLU A 8 9.95 -10.52 -10.83
N LYS A 9 10.21 -9.21 -10.66
CA LYS A 9 11.13 -8.70 -9.63
C LYS A 9 10.42 -8.59 -8.29
N VAL A 10 10.94 -9.28 -7.27
CA VAL A 10 10.49 -9.13 -5.88
C VAL A 10 10.83 -7.73 -5.37
N LEU A 11 9.80 -7.01 -4.91
CA LEU A 11 9.92 -5.68 -4.33
C LEU A 11 10.00 -5.74 -2.79
N ALA A 12 9.15 -6.56 -2.17
CA ALA A 12 9.00 -6.66 -0.72
C ALA A 12 8.25 -7.92 -0.28
N THR A 13 8.38 -8.29 0.99
CA THR A 13 7.39 -9.13 1.66
C THR A 13 6.05 -8.41 1.73
N LEU A 14 4.95 -9.16 1.69
CA LEU A 14 3.61 -8.62 1.63
C LEU A 14 2.71 -9.23 2.70
N GLU A 15 2.14 -8.37 3.54
CA GLU A 15 1.00 -8.70 4.39
C GLU A 15 -0.30 -8.40 3.65
N VAL A 16 -1.29 -9.29 3.72
CA VAL A 16 -2.58 -9.10 3.05
C VAL A 16 -3.70 -8.91 4.08
N ALA A 17 -4.35 -7.76 4.05
CA ALA A 17 -5.45 -7.40 4.94
C ALA A 17 -6.79 -7.41 4.21
N GLU A 18 -7.56 -8.49 4.39
CA GLU A 18 -8.86 -8.69 3.72
C GLU A 18 -10.08 -8.52 4.64
N THR A 19 -9.89 -8.60 5.96
CA THR A 19 -11.00 -8.37 6.90
C THR A 19 -11.15 -6.89 7.21
N PHE A 20 -12.36 -6.43 7.53
CA PHE A 20 -12.60 -5.03 7.92
C PHE A 20 -11.67 -4.60 9.06
N ARG A 21 -11.52 -5.44 10.10
CA ARG A 21 -10.64 -5.16 11.24
C ARG A 21 -9.17 -5.04 10.82
N ALA A 22 -8.68 -5.92 9.94
CA ALA A 22 -7.31 -5.84 9.45
C ALA A 22 -7.08 -4.57 8.64
N ARG A 23 -8.03 -4.19 7.77
CA ARG A 23 -7.93 -2.99 6.94
C ARG A 23 -7.99 -1.69 7.75
N SER A 24 -8.92 -1.60 8.71
CA SER A 24 -9.05 -0.41 9.57
C SER A 24 -7.85 -0.24 10.50
N ARG A 25 -7.14 -1.33 10.83
CA ARG A 25 -5.86 -1.26 11.56
C ARG A 25 -4.73 -0.82 10.64
N GLY A 26 -4.57 -1.45 9.47
CA GLY A 26 -3.43 -1.21 8.59
C GLY A 26 -2.10 -1.28 9.35
N LEU A 27 -1.32 -0.20 9.27
CA LEU A 27 -0.02 -0.04 9.94
C LEU A 27 -0.10 0.60 11.33
N LEU A 28 -1.30 0.85 11.87
CA LEU A 28 -1.45 1.42 13.21
C LEU A 28 -0.82 0.52 14.28
N GLY A 29 -0.17 1.16 15.25
CA GLY A 29 0.51 0.46 16.33
C GLY A 29 1.95 0.05 15.99
N ARG A 30 2.45 0.34 14.78
CA ARG A 30 3.84 0.05 14.36
C ARG A 30 4.73 1.31 14.34
N ASP A 31 6.03 1.12 14.54
CA ASP A 31 7.05 2.16 14.45
C ASP A 31 7.71 2.23 13.06
N THR A 32 7.70 1.12 12.33
CA THR A 32 8.30 0.95 11.00
C THR A 32 7.62 -0.24 10.29
N ILE A 33 7.90 -0.40 8.99
CA ILE A 33 7.64 -1.63 8.23
C ILE A 33 8.74 -1.84 7.20
N GLU A 34 9.37 -3.02 7.19
CA GLU A 34 10.38 -3.37 6.19
C GLU A 34 9.76 -3.76 4.83
N GLY A 35 8.55 -4.34 4.86
CA GLY A 35 7.81 -4.80 3.69
C GLY A 35 6.67 -3.87 3.26
N ALA A 36 5.58 -4.47 2.78
CA ALA A 36 4.36 -3.77 2.40
C ALA A 36 3.11 -4.44 2.99
N ILE A 37 2.01 -3.69 3.04
CA ILE A 37 0.68 -4.23 3.32
C ILE A 37 -0.28 -3.92 2.18
N LEU A 38 -1.03 -4.93 1.75
CA LEU A 38 -2.15 -4.80 0.82
C LEU A 38 -3.46 -4.70 1.58
N LEU A 39 -4.16 -3.58 1.42
CA LEU A 39 -5.52 -3.40 1.90
C LEU A 39 -6.51 -3.70 0.76
N ARG A 40 -7.30 -4.77 0.88
CA ARG A 40 -8.28 -5.18 -0.15
C ARG A 40 -9.63 -5.60 0.46
N PRO A 41 -10.75 -4.96 0.10
CA PRO A 41 -10.88 -3.77 -0.74
C PRO A 41 -10.50 -2.47 0.02
N ALA A 42 -9.93 -1.50 -0.70
CA ALA A 42 -9.68 -0.16 -0.18
C ALA A 42 -9.75 0.89 -1.31
N ARG A 43 -10.29 2.07 -0.98
CA ARG A 43 -10.43 3.21 -1.93
C ARG A 43 -9.95 4.53 -1.35
N GLN A 44 -9.72 4.58 -0.04
CA GLN A 44 -9.29 5.72 0.72
C GLN A 44 -8.49 5.17 1.89
N VAL A 45 -7.46 5.89 2.29
CA VAL A 45 -6.71 5.61 3.50
C VAL A 45 -6.48 6.90 4.27
N HIS A 46 -6.19 6.73 5.55
CA HIS A 46 -5.76 7.80 6.44
C HIS A 46 -4.48 7.39 7.15
N SER A 47 -3.77 8.38 7.66
CA SER A 47 -2.58 8.22 8.51
C SER A 47 -2.81 8.78 9.92
N PHE A 48 -4.06 8.92 10.38
CA PHE A 48 -4.36 9.28 11.77
C PHE A 48 -3.82 8.24 12.74
N GLY A 49 -3.10 8.66 13.78
CA GLY A 49 -2.49 7.75 14.76
C GLY A 49 -1.23 7.02 14.26
N MET A 50 -0.80 7.25 13.03
CA MET A 50 0.46 6.72 12.51
C MET A 50 1.66 7.38 13.19
N ARG A 51 2.72 6.60 13.43
CA ARG A 51 3.97 7.10 14.04
C ARG A 51 5.03 7.48 13.01
N PHE A 52 4.89 7.02 11.77
CA PHE A 52 5.81 7.27 10.67
C PHE A 52 5.05 7.58 9.36
N PRO A 53 5.67 8.30 8.41
CA PRO A 53 5.08 8.55 7.11
C PRO A 53 5.06 7.30 6.24
N ILE A 54 4.04 7.17 5.39
CA ILE A 54 3.85 6.00 4.52
C ILE A 54 3.71 6.40 3.06
N ASP A 55 4.26 5.57 2.17
CA ASP A 55 3.95 5.61 0.75
C ASP A 55 2.69 4.78 0.49
N VAL A 56 1.79 5.31 -0.35
CA VAL A 56 0.48 4.74 -0.63
C VAL A 56 0.25 4.66 -2.13
N ALA A 57 0.08 3.45 -2.67
CA ALA A 57 -0.26 3.20 -4.06
C ALA A 57 -1.72 2.73 -4.15
N PHE A 58 -2.55 3.50 -4.84
CA PHE A 58 -3.92 3.12 -5.15
C PHE A 58 -3.94 2.31 -6.44
N CYS A 59 -4.47 1.09 -6.36
CA CYS A 59 -4.44 0.13 -7.46
C CYS A 59 -5.84 -0.30 -7.92
N THR A 60 -5.94 -0.74 -9.17
CA THR A 60 -7.17 -1.37 -9.71
C THR A 60 -7.43 -2.73 -9.05
N SER A 61 -8.52 -3.41 -9.41
CA SER A 61 -8.76 -4.80 -8.96
C SER A 61 -7.73 -5.79 -9.48
N ALA A 62 -7.07 -5.45 -10.60
CA ALA A 62 -6.01 -6.20 -11.24
C ALA A 62 -4.61 -5.69 -10.84
N LEU A 63 -4.48 -4.97 -9.71
CA LEU A 63 -3.18 -4.52 -9.18
C LEU A 63 -2.36 -3.54 -10.05
N VAL A 64 -3.00 -2.85 -11.00
CA VAL A 64 -2.35 -1.76 -11.75
C VAL A 64 -2.32 -0.49 -10.90
N VAL A 65 -1.14 0.12 -10.71
CA VAL A 65 -0.98 1.37 -9.96
C VAL A 65 -1.60 2.54 -10.74
N ARG A 66 -2.54 3.26 -10.12
CA ARG A 66 -3.24 4.40 -10.75
C ARG A 66 -2.88 5.74 -10.13
N ARG A 67 -2.45 5.75 -8.88
CA ARG A 67 -2.06 6.95 -8.14
C ARG A 67 -1.14 6.56 -7.01
N MET A 68 -0.13 7.38 -6.77
CA MET A 68 0.72 7.27 -5.58
C MET A 68 0.69 8.57 -4.77
N VAL A 69 0.91 8.47 -3.47
CA VAL A 69 1.07 9.61 -2.57
C VAL A 69 1.84 9.18 -1.32
N THR A 70 2.71 10.04 -0.82
CA THR A 70 3.31 9.88 0.51
C THR A 70 2.46 10.64 1.53
N LEU A 71 2.02 9.96 2.59
CA LEU A 71 1.23 10.54 3.68
C LEU A 71 2.09 10.70 4.92
N ARG A 72 2.23 11.94 5.39
CA ARG A 72 2.68 12.20 6.76
C ARG A 72 1.59 11.80 7.77
N PRO A 73 1.94 11.55 9.04
CA PRO A 73 0.95 11.33 10.10
C PRO A 73 -0.16 12.39 10.15
N GLY A 74 -1.37 11.97 10.47
CA GLY A 74 -2.53 12.86 10.62
C GLY A 74 -3.05 13.45 9.30
N ARG A 75 -3.08 12.65 8.24
CA ARG A 75 -3.63 13.02 6.93
C ARG A 75 -4.69 12.04 6.47
N ILE A 76 -5.51 12.46 5.51
CA ILE A 76 -6.48 11.61 4.85
C ILE A 76 -6.46 11.88 3.35
N THR A 77 -6.63 10.82 2.57
CA THR A 77 -6.71 10.90 1.11
C THR A 77 -8.14 11.17 0.65
N ARG A 78 -8.31 11.67 -0.58
CA ARG A 78 -9.63 11.66 -1.23
C ARG A 78 -9.93 10.24 -1.73
N PRO A 79 -11.17 9.74 -1.64
CA PRO A 79 -11.53 8.44 -2.19
C PRO A 79 -11.25 8.34 -3.69
N SER A 80 -10.70 7.20 -4.12
CA SER A 80 -10.44 6.89 -5.53
C SER A 80 -11.50 5.93 -6.07
N VAL A 81 -12.41 6.43 -6.91
CA VAL A 81 -13.48 5.63 -7.53
C VAL A 81 -12.97 4.57 -8.51
N ARG A 82 -11.79 4.80 -9.10
CA ARG A 82 -11.14 3.92 -10.09
C ARG A 82 -10.25 2.85 -9.48
N CYS A 83 -10.03 2.90 -8.16
CA CYS A 83 -9.19 1.94 -7.45
C CYS A 83 -10.05 0.97 -6.63
N ARG A 84 -9.49 -0.20 -6.30
CA ARG A 84 -10.16 -1.27 -5.56
C ARG A 84 -9.31 -1.78 -4.39
N CYS A 85 -8.01 -1.50 -4.39
CA CYS A 85 -7.12 -1.83 -3.30
C CYS A 85 -6.00 -0.79 -3.17
N VAL A 86 -5.25 -0.89 -2.07
CA VAL A 86 -4.15 0.01 -1.75
C VAL A 86 -2.96 -0.81 -1.26
N ILE A 87 -1.77 -0.48 -1.73
CA ILE A 87 -0.50 -0.91 -1.16
C ILE A 87 0.04 0.21 -0.27
N GLU A 88 0.37 -0.10 0.98
CA GLU A 88 1.07 0.81 1.88
C GLU A 88 2.45 0.26 2.22
N ALA A 89 3.44 1.13 2.27
CA ALA A 89 4.80 0.84 2.69
C ALA A 89 5.38 2.03 3.45
N GLU A 90 6.52 1.87 4.11
CA GLU A 90 7.22 3.00 4.73
C GLU A 90 7.63 4.04 3.68
N ALA A 91 7.56 5.34 4.03
CA ALA A 91 7.89 6.39 3.08
C ALA A 91 9.29 6.22 2.47
N GLY A 92 9.40 6.48 1.18
CA GLY A 92 10.62 6.29 0.40
C GLY A 92 10.78 4.86 -0.14
N ALA A 93 9.96 3.90 0.28
CA ALA A 93 9.97 2.55 -0.28
C ALA A 93 9.70 2.57 -1.78
N PHE A 94 8.71 3.35 -2.24
CA PHE A 94 8.36 3.36 -3.66
C PHE A 94 9.46 3.95 -4.53
N ALA A 95 10.22 4.91 -4.00
CA ALA A 95 11.40 5.44 -4.67
C ALA A 95 12.50 4.37 -4.77
N ARG A 96 12.77 3.62 -3.69
CA ARG A 96 13.76 2.51 -3.69
C ARG A 96 13.36 1.37 -4.63
N TRP A 97 12.06 1.12 -4.78
CA TRP A 97 11.53 0.12 -5.71
C TRP A 97 11.41 0.63 -7.15
N GLU A 98 11.66 1.92 -7.37
CA GLU A 98 11.42 2.61 -8.63
C GLU A 98 9.99 2.42 -9.14
N LEU A 99 9.02 2.34 -8.21
CA LEU A 99 7.61 2.09 -8.52
C LEU A 99 6.99 3.33 -9.18
N ARG A 100 6.20 3.11 -10.24
CA ARG A 100 5.58 4.18 -11.02
C ARG A 100 4.08 3.97 -11.21
N VAL A 101 3.37 5.06 -11.48
CA VAL A 101 1.98 4.98 -11.96
C VAL A 101 1.97 4.29 -13.32
N GLY A 102 1.10 3.30 -13.47
CA GLY A 102 1.05 2.43 -14.66
C GLY A 102 1.63 1.05 -14.42
N ASP A 103 2.51 0.87 -13.42
CA ASP A 103 3.12 -0.42 -13.12
C ASP A 103 2.05 -1.47 -12.77
N GLN A 104 2.25 -2.68 -13.28
CA GLN A 104 1.47 -3.86 -12.94
C GLN A 104 2.15 -4.56 -11.75
N LEU A 105 1.43 -4.66 -10.64
CA LEU A 105 1.91 -5.39 -9.46
C LEU A 105 1.36 -6.81 -9.43
N GLU A 106 2.11 -7.69 -8.80
CA GLU A 106 1.80 -9.12 -8.71
C GLU A 106 1.99 -9.62 -7.28
N ILE A 107 1.29 -10.71 -6.94
CA ILE A 107 1.36 -11.33 -5.63
C ILE A 107 1.70 -12.80 -5.81
N GLN A 108 2.76 -13.23 -5.12
CA GLN A 108 3.16 -14.63 -5.04
C GLN A 108 3.10 -15.10 -3.58
N ALA A 109 2.52 -16.28 -3.32
CA ALA A 109 2.26 -16.78 -1.96
C ALA A 109 3.41 -17.61 -1.36
#